data_AF-A0A520HF35-F1
#
_entry.id   AF-A0A520HF35-F1
#
_cell.length_a   1.000
_cell.length_b   1.000
_cell.length_c   1.000
_cell.angle_alpha   90.00
_cell.angle_beta   90.00
_cell.angle_gamma   90.00
#
_symmetry.space_group_name_H-M   'P 1'
#
loop_
_entity.id
_entity.type
_entity.pdbx_description
1 polymer ?
#
loop_
_entity_poly.entity_id
_entity_poly.type
_entity_poly.pdbx_seq_one_letter_code
_entity_poly.pdbx_strand_id
1 'polypeptide(L)'
;KAREAQAVARVDRGLRLLARGQVVVTDRLHGHILADLLGIPHVVLDNDYGKIAAYLDAWPAPDTIVTRASTIEHAMVLAKLLVGAR
;
A
#
# COMPACT_ATOMS: atom_id res chain seq x y z
N LYS A 1 9.82 26.84 0.02
CA LYS A 1 8.79 27.87 0.42
C LYS A 1 7.66 27.18 1.18
N ALA A 2 7.16 27.69 2.31
CA ALA A 2 6.21 27.04 3.28
C ALA A 2 5.36 25.81 2.85
N ARG A 3 4.74 25.81 1.66
CA ARG A 3 4.01 24.65 1.09
C ARG A 3 4.87 23.39 0.94
N GLU A 4 6.12 23.56 0.55
CA GLU A 4 7.10 22.48 0.39
C GLU A 4 7.41 21.82 1.74
N ALA A 5 7.67 22.64 2.78
CA ALA A 5 7.87 22.13 4.13
C ALA A 5 6.63 21.39 4.65
N GLN A 6 5.43 21.89 4.32
CA GLN A 6 4.18 21.21 4.66
C GLN A 6 4.02 19.88 3.91
N ALA A 7 4.40 19.82 2.63
CA ALA A 7 4.35 18.60 1.84
C ALA A 7 5.27 17.52 2.41
N VAL A 8 6.53 17.89 2.72
CA VAL A 8 7.51 17.01 3.37
C VAL A 8 6.97 16.49 4.70
N ALA A 9 6.46 17.37 5.56
CA ALA A 9 5.93 16.97 6.87
C ALA A 9 4.75 15.97 6.78
N ARG A 10 3.91 16.08 5.73
CA ARG A 10 2.81 15.14 5.49
C ARG A 10 3.31 13.78 5.04
N VAL A 11 4.27 13.74 4.12
CA VAL A 11 4.88 12.49 3.65
C VAL A 11 5.56 11.80 4.82
N ASP A 12 6.40 12.51 5.57
CA ASP A 12 7.07 12.02 6.78
C ASP A 12 6.11 11.41 7.79
N ARG A 13 4.98 12.07 8.04
CA ARG A 13 3.94 11.54 8.92
C ARG A 13 3.34 10.24 8.37
N GLY A 14 3.09 10.18 7.06
CA GLY A 14 2.58 8.98 6.39
C GLY A 14 3.56 7.82 6.48
N LEU A 15 4.84 8.06 6.20
CA LEU A 15 5.90 7.06 6.32
C LEU A 15 5.98 6.51 7.75
N ARG A 16 5.99 7.39 8.76
CA ARG A 16 5.98 6.98 10.18
C ARG A 16 4.73 6.20 10.60
N LEU A 17 3.60 6.39 9.92
CA LEU A 17 2.39 5.62 10.19
C LEU A 17 2.50 4.23 9.57
N LEU A 18 2.85 4.15 8.28
CA LEU A 18 2.97 2.89 7.53
C LEU A 18 4.04 1.98 8.13
N ALA A 19 5.21 2.53 8.47
CA ALA A 19 6.35 1.77 9.02
C ALA A 19 6.10 1.10 10.38
N ARG A 20 4.98 1.40 11.06
CA ARG A 20 4.60 0.72 12.31
C ARG A 20 3.91 -0.62 12.07
N GLY A 21 3.36 -0.82 10.87
CA GLY A 21 2.67 -2.05 10.51
C GLY A 21 3.64 -3.09 9.96
N GLN A 22 3.40 -4.37 10.29
CA GLN A 22 4.08 -5.49 9.61
C GLN A 22 3.50 -5.73 8.22
N VAL A 23 2.21 -5.42 8.04
CA VAL A 23 1.48 -5.48 6.77
C VAL A 23 0.58 -4.26 6.67
N VAL A 24 0.45 -3.68 5.47
CA VAL A 24 -0.48 -2.57 5.19
C VAL A 24 -1.67 -3.08 4.39
N VAL A 25 -2.89 -2.64 4.72
CA VAL A 25 -4.08 -2.83 3.89
C VAL A 25 -4.56 -1.45 3.46
N THR A 26 -4.75 -1.23 2.15
CA THR A 26 -5.06 0.11 1.62
C THR A 26 -5.87 0.07 0.33
N ASP A 27 -6.78 1.04 0.18
CA ASP A 27 -7.48 1.37 -1.08
C ASP A 27 -6.89 2.60 -1.78
N ARG A 28 -5.79 3.16 -1.22
CA ARG A 28 -5.12 4.36 -1.71
C ARG A 28 -3.89 4.00 -2.52
N LEU A 29 -3.82 4.52 -3.75
CA LEU A 29 -2.67 4.36 -4.65
C LEU A 29 -1.35 4.79 -4.01
N HIS A 30 -1.32 5.94 -3.34
CA HIS A 30 -0.10 6.38 -2.64
C HIS A 30 0.22 5.52 -1.41
N GLY A 31 -0.78 4.87 -0.81
CA GLY A 31 -0.55 3.88 0.24
C GLY A 31 0.20 2.66 -0.32
N HIS A 32 -0.21 2.18 -1.50
CA HIS A 32 0.49 1.12 -2.25
C HIS A 32 1.94 1.54 -2.58
N ILE A 33 2.12 2.67 -3.29
CA ILE A 33 3.45 3.13 -3.74
C ILE A 33 4.40 3.29 -2.55
N LEU A 34 3.96 3.91 -1.46
CA LEU A 34 4.82 4.13 -0.29
C LEU A 34 5.12 2.83 0.46
N ALA A 35 4.17 1.89 0.55
CA ALA A 35 4.42 0.59 1.18
C ALA A 35 5.42 -0.24 0.37
N ASP A 36 5.32 -0.22 -0.96
CA ASP A 36 6.25 -0.87 -1.88
C ASP A 36 7.67 -0.32 -1.73
N LEU A 37 7.82 1.02 -1.75
CA LEU A 37 9.11 1.69 -1.53
C LEU A 37 9.72 1.44 -0.15
N LEU A 38 8.89 1.21 0.87
CA LEU A 38 9.34 0.87 2.22
C LEU A 38 9.65 -0.63 2.40
N GLY A 39 9.38 -1.47 1.41
CA GLY A 39 9.53 -2.92 1.53
C GLY A 39 8.56 -3.55 2.52
N ILE A 40 7.38 -2.94 2.71
CA ILE A 40 6.35 -3.44 3.63
C ILE A 40 5.34 -4.26 2.82
N PRO A 41 5.15 -5.57 3.12
CA PRO A 41 4.12 -6.37 2.48
C PRO A 41 2.76 -5.72 2.63
N HIS A 42 1.96 -5.71 1.57
CA HIS A 42 0.70 -5.00 1.62
C HIS A 42 -0.37 -5.58 0.71
N VAL A 43 -1.62 -5.41 1.13
CA VAL A 43 -2.80 -5.82 0.39
C VAL A 43 -3.51 -4.58 -0.12
N VAL A 44 -3.79 -4.56 -1.42
CA VAL A 44 -4.54 -3.48 -2.06
C VAL A 44 -5.95 -3.89 -2.36
N LEU A 45 -6.88 -3.00 -2.04
CA LEU A 45 -8.26 -3.05 -2.49
C LEU A 45 -8.38 -2.10 -3.66
N ASP A 46 -8.86 -2.59 -4.80
CA ASP A 46 -9.20 -1.64 -5.85
C ASP A 46 -10.47 -0.90 -5.47
N ASN A 47 -10.52 0.38 -5.84
CA ASN A 47 -11.75 1.15 -5.72
C ASN A 47 -12.61 0.95 -6.97
N ASP A 48 -13.86 1.43 -6.95
CA ASP A 48 -14.81 1.31 -8.06
C ASP A 48 -14.30 1.86 -9.41
N TYR A 49 -13.21 2.65 -9.40
CA TYR A 49 -12.60 3.22 -10.60
C TYR A 49 -11.41 2.43 -11.14
N GLY A 50 -11.04 1.30 -10.53
CA GLY A 50 -9.97 0.43 -11.04
C GLY A 50 -8.57 1.04 -11.00
N LYS A 51 -8.35 2.08 -10.18
CA LYS A 51 -7.12 2.90 -10.25
C LYS A 51 -5.88 2.11 -9.86
N ILE A 52 -5.99 1.21 -8.90
CA ILE A 52 -4.83 0.47 -8.41
C ILE A 52 -4.51 -0.68 -9.37
N ALA A 53 -5.51 -1.41 -9.87
CA ALA A 53 -5.27 -2.41 -10.91
C ALA A 53 -4.64 -1.77 -12.15
N ALA A 54 -5.19 -0.65 -12.65
CA ALA A 54 -4.65 0.04 -13.81
C ALA A 54 -3.19 0.47 -13.61
N TYR A 55 -2.83 0.94 -12.41
CA TYR A 55 -1.44 1.28 -12.10
C TYR A 55 -0.54 0.04 -12.11
N LEU A 56 -0.94 -1.03 -11.42
CA LEU A 56 -0.14 -2.26 -11.33
C LEU A 56 0.00 -2.97 -12.69
N ASP A 57 -1.01 -2.88 -13.56
CA ASP A 57 -0.99 -3.45 -14.91
C ASP A 57 -0.09 -2.64 -15.84
N ALA A 58 -0.03 -1.31 -15.67
CA ALA A 58 0.85 -0.43 -16.43
C ALA A 58 2.33 -0.55 -16.00
N TRP A 59 2.57 -0.91 -14.73
CA TRP A 59 3.90 -1.01 -14.13
C TRP A 59 4.10 -2.37 -13.46
N PRO A 60 4.15 -3.47 -14.24
CA PRO A 60 4.31 -4.81 -13.69
C PRO A 60 5.71 -4.94 -13.07
N ALA A 61 5.77 -5.28 -11.79
CA ALA A 61 7.01 -5.59 -11.09
C ALA A 61 7.05 -7.10 -10.77
N PRO A 62 8.01 -7.87 -11.32
CA PRO A 62 8.04 -9.33 -11.19
C PRO A 62 8.25 -9.80 -9.75
N ASP A 63 8.92 -9.00 -8.92
CA ASP A 63 9.20 -9.31 -7.50
C ASP A 63 8.31 -8.50 -6.54
N THR A 64 7.06 -8.22 -6.95
CA THR A 64 6.18 -7.36 -6.15
C THR A 64 5.74 -8.01 -4.84
N ILE A 65 5.79 -7.24 -3.75
CA ILE A 65 5.33 -7.64 -2.42
C ILE A 65 3.86 -7.27 -2.16
N VAL A 66 3.15 -6.83 -3.21
CA VAL A 66 1.72 -6.48 -3.16
C VAL A 66 0.84 -7.70 -3.43
N THR A 67 -0.28 -7.79 -2.70
CA THR A 67 -1.37 -8.72 -3.01
C THR A 67 -2.65 -7.96 -3.34
N ARG A 68 -3.40 -8.38 -4.35
CA ARG A 68 -4.69 -7.75 -4.71
C ARG A 68 -5.85 -8.46 -4.01
N ALA A 69 -6.78 -7.70 -3.45
CA ALA A 69 -8.03 -8.18 -2.88
C ALA A 69 -9.25 -7.51 -3.55
N SER A 70 -10.37 -8.24 -3.59
CA SER A 70 -11.63 -7.79 -4.18
C SER A 70 -12.66 -7.32 -3.15
N THR A 71 -12.51 -7.71 -1.87
CA THR A 71 -13.36 -7.26 -0.76
C THR A 71 -12.52 -7.04 0.50
N ILE A 72 -13.04 -6.23 1.42
CA ILE A 72 -12.38 -5.95 2.70
C ILE A 72 -12.15 -7.25 3.48
N GLU A 73 -13.11 -8.16 3.49
CA GLU A 73 -12.98 -9.46 4.17
C GLU A 73 -11.83 -10.28 3.59
N HIS A 74 -11.74 -10.35 2.26
CA HIS A 74 -10.64 -11.04 1.58
C HIS A 74 -9.30 -10.36 1.88
N ALA A 75 -9.26 -9.03 1.88
CA ALA A 75 -8.05 -8.27 2.20
C ALA A 75 -7.55 -8.56 3.62
N MET A 76 -8.46 -8.67 4.59
CA MET A 76 -8.13 -8.99 5.97
C MET A 76 -7.62 -10.42 6.14
N VAL A 77 -8.15 -11.38 5.36
CA VAL A 77 -7.62 -12.76 5.35
C VAL A 77 -6.19 -12.77 4.83
N LEU A 78 -5.94 -12.15 3.68
CA LEU A 78 -4.61 -12.08 3.07
C LEU A 78 -3.59 -11.38 3.98
N ALA A 79 -4.00 -10.27 4.61
CA ALA A 79 -3.13 -9.55 5.53
C ALA A 79 -2.68 -10.41 6.72
N LYS A 80 -3.59 -11.21 7.30
CA LYS A 80 -3.26 -12.13 8.38
C LYS A 80 -2.29 -13.24 7.92
N LEU A 81 -2.48 -13.75 6.71
CA LEU A 81 -1.57 -14.75 6.12
C LEU A 81 -0.16 -14.17 5.95
N LEU A 82 -0.03 -12.94 5.46
CA LEU A 82 1.25 -12.26 5.30
C LEU A 82 1.97 -12.01 6.63
N VAL A 83 1.23 -11.72 7.72
CA VAL A 83 1.83 -11.61 9.06
C VAL A 83 2.36 -12.94 9.56
N GLY A 84 1.62 -14.03 9.35
CA GLY A 84 1.96 -15.37 9.85
C GLY A 84 3.01 -16.13 9.02
N ALA A 85 3.29 -15.71 7.79
CA ALA A 85 4.29 -16.33 6.91
C ALA A 85 5.74 -15.91 7.21
N ARG A 86 5.97 -15.19 8.31
CA ARG A 86 7.27 -14.63 8.70
C ARG A 86 7.83 -15.27 9.95
#